data_AF-A0A0S8AIB1-F1
#
_entry.id   AF-A0A0S8AIB1-F1
#
_cell.length_a   1.000
_cell.length_b   1.000
_cell.length_c   1.000
_cell.angle_alpha   90.00
_cell.angle_beta   90.00
_cell.angle_gamma   90.00
#
_symmetry.space_group_name_H-M   'P 1'
#
loop_
_entity.id
_entity.type
_entity.pdbx_description
1 polymer ?
#
loop_
_entity_poly.entity_id
_entity_poly.type
_entity_poly.pdbx_seq_one_letter_code
_entity_poly.pdbx_strand_id
1 'polypeptide(L)'
;MDSLEMLRENIENQDVYASFGLEKGRYGVVTMHRPSNVDDPTLLEKLSLTLIDIARDIPLVFPVHPRTKKSMEKGNLLSKMESSGRLLLPDPLSYIQFMNLVFNSLFAITDSGGLQEETTYLGIPCLTVRENTERPITITHGTNQLCELDQLKYKIEEISRGELPKAKQIELWDGRTADRIVRELRSLRKE
;
A
#
# COMPACT_ATOMS: atom_id res chain seq x y z
N MET A 1 10.60 9.77 1.92
CA MET A 1 10.74 9.67 3.38
C MET A 1 10.62 11.00 4.06
N ASP A 2 11.39 12.00 3.64
CA ASP A 2 11.37 13.34 4.23
C ASP A 2 9.96 13.93 4.33
N SER A 3 9.16 13.88 3.25
CA SER A 3 7.77 14.34 3.29
C SER A 3 6.89 13.54 4.26
N LEU A 4 7.12 12.23 4.38
CA LEU A 4 6.41 11.37 5.33
C LEU A 4 6.76 11.77 6.76
N GLU A 5 8.06 11.94 7.08
CA GLU A 5 8.52 12.37 8.40
C GLU A 5 8.04 13.78 8.76
N MET A 6 8.10 14.71 7.81
CA MET A 6 7.56 16.07 7.99
C MET A 6 6.07 16.08 8.30
N LEU A 7 5.31 15.11 7.77
CA LEU A 7 3.87 15.00 7.95
C LEU A 7 3.47 13.96 9.02
N ARG A 8 4.44 13.27 9.65
CA ARG A 8 4.18 12.13 10.54
C ARG A 8 3.22 12.47 11.66
N GLU A 9 3.47 13.56 12.37
CA GLU A 9 2.60 14.01 13.46
C GLU A 9 1.18 14.29 12.97
N ASN A 10 1.03 14.92 11.80
CA ASN A 10 -0.28 15.17 11.20
C ASN A 10 -0.97 13.88 10.75
N ILE A 11 -0.22 12.86 10.33
CA ILE A 11 -0.73 11.55 9.96
C ILE A 11 -1.21 10.79 11.20
N GLU A 12 -0.38 10.74 12.24
CA GLU A 12 -0.65 9.97 13.47
C GLU A 12 -1.76 10.59 14.33
N ASN A 13 -1.94 11.91 14.30
CA ASN A 13 -3.00 12.63 15.00
C ASN A 13 -4.39 12.51 14.35
N GLN A 14 -4.53 11.73 13.29
CA GLN A 14 -5.82 11.47 12.62
C GLN A 14 -6.38 10.10 13.04
N ASP A 15 -7.69 9.97 13.00
CA ASP A 15 -8.41 8.71 13.27
C ASP A 15 -9.19 8.23 12.03
N VAL A 16 -8.57 8.34 10.84
CA VAL A 16 -9.21 8.00 9.56
C VAL A 16 -9.61 6.53 9.54
N TYR A 17 -8.75 5.63 10.01
CA TYR A 17 -9.08 4.20 10.09
C TYR A 17 -10.36 3.96 10.92
N ALA A 18 -10.54 4.68 12.03
CA ALA A 18 -11.72 4.54 12.89
C ALA A 18 -12.99 5.09 12.21
N SER A 19 -12.88 6.14 11.40
CA SER A 19 -14.01 6.67 10.61
C SER A 19 -14.55 5.68 9.57
N PHE A 20 -13.72 4.71 9.17
CA PHE A 20 -14.10 3.58 8.33
C PHE A 20 -14.55 2.34 9.11
N GLY A 21 -14.63 2.42 10.45
CA GLY A 21 -14.97 1.29 11.31
C GLY A 21 -13.88 0.22 11.39
N LEU A 22 -12.63 0.58 11.09
CA LEU A 22 -11.49 -0.33 11.15
C LEU A 22 -10.80 -0.26 12.51
N GLU A 23 -10.09 -1.33 12.87
CA GLU A 23 -9.27 -1.42 14.09
C GLU A 23 -7.78 -1.49 13.74
N LYS A 24 -6.92 -0.78 14.49
CA LYS A 24 -5.47 -0.75 14.26
C LYS A 24 -4.88 -2.17 14.21
N GLY A 25 -4.09 -2.47 13.20
CA GLY A 25 -3.43 -3.76 13.00
C GLY A 25 -4.35 -4.91 12.62
N ARG A 26 -5.62 -4.64 12.27
CA ARG A 26 -6.63 -5.68 11.98
C ARG A 26 -7.30 -5.52 10.61
N TYR A 27 -6.65 -4.82 9.68
CA TYR A 27 -7.09 -4.68 8.29
C TYR A 27 -5.92 -4.55 7.32
N GLY A 28 -6.18 -4.78 6.03
CA GLY A 28 -5.24 -4.51 4.95
C GLY A 28 -5.60 -3.25 4.15
N VAL A 29 -4.58 -2.55 3.65
CA VAL A 29 -4.77 -1.44 2.69
C VAL A 29 -4.47 -1.94 1.29
N VAL A 30 -5.28 -1.53 0.32
CA VAL A 30 -5.08 -1.86 -1.10
C VAL A 30 -4.94 -0.58 -1.91
N THR A 31 -4.01 -0.57 -2.86
CA THR A 31 -3.99 0.44 -3.93
C THR A 31 -3.59 -0.20 -5.25
N MET A 32 -4.44 -0.03 -6.26
CA MET A 32 -4.22 -0.52 -7.62
C MET A 32 -4.62 0.56 -8.62
N HIS A 33 -3.70 0.92 -9.51
CA HIS A 33 -3.88 1.99 -10.48
C HIS A 33 -3.04 1.86 -11.75
N ARG A 34 -2.09 0.92 -11.81
CA ARG A 34 -1.27 0.70 -13.00
C ARG A 34 -2.11 0.05 -14.11
N PRO A 35 -2.01 0.54 -15.36
CA PRO A 35 -2.69 -0.04 -16.52
C PRO A 35 -2.56 -1.57 -16.62
N SER A 36 -1.36 -2.09 -16.35
CA SER A 36 -1.08 -3.54 -16.39
C SER A 36 -1.97 -4.38 -15.47
N ASN A 37 -2.55 -3.80 -14.42
CA ASN A 37 -3.42 -4.50 -13.46
C ASN A 37 -4.90 -4.16 -13.61
N VAL A 38 -5.25 -2.99 -14.16
CA VAL A 38 -6.62 -2.47 -14.11
C VAL A 38 -7.28 -2.21 -15.48
N ASP A 39 -6.52 -2.31 -16.58
CA ASP A 39 -7.08 -2.10 -17.92
C ASP A 39 -7.54 -3.41 -18.58
N ASP A 40 -6.92 -4.55 -18.23
CA ASP A 40 -7.35 -5.87 -18.68
C ASP A 40 -8.57 -6.33 -17.85
N PRO A 41 -9.75 -6.53 -18.48
CA PRO A 41 -10.96 -6.89 -17.74
C PRO A 41 -10.87 -8.24 -17.03
N THR A 42 -10.17 -9.22 -17.61
CA THR A 42 -10.01 -10.57 -17.05
C THR A 42 -9.13 -10.52 -15.80
N LEU A 43 -8.02 -9.79 -15.89
CA LEU A 43 -7.13 -9.61 -14.75
C LEU A 43 -7.79 -8.80 -13.65
N LEU A 44 -8.51 -7.73 -14.00
CA LEU A 44 -9.24 -6.92 -13.03
C LEU A 44 -10.34 -7.71 -12.34
N GLU A 45 -11.07 -8.58 -13.06
CA GLU A 45 -12.04 -9.50 -12.47
C GLU A 45 -11.36 -10.46 -11.50
N LYS A 46 -10.25 -11.10 -11.91
CA LYS A 46 -9.47 -11.99 -11.03
C LYS A 46 -9.00 -11.28 -9.76
N LEU A 47 -8.43 -10.08 -9.90
CA LEU A 47 -8.02 -9.23 -8.77
C LEU A 47 -9.22 -8.93 -7.85
N SER A 48 -10.35 -8.49 -8.42
CA SER A 48 -11.55 -8.12 -7.67
C SER A 48 -12.10 -9.30 -6.86
N LEU A 49 -12.21 -10.48 -7.48
CA LEU A 49 -12.66 -11.70 -6.82
C LEU A 49 -11.68 -12.16 -5.73
N THR A 50 -10.38 -12.01 -5.97
CA THR A 50 -9.34 -12.34 -4.97
C THR A 50 -9.46 -11.41 -3.76
N LEU A 51 -9.64 -10.10 -3.96
CA LEU A 51 -9.84 -9.15 -2.87
C LEU A 51 -11.14 -9.41 -2.10
N ILE A 52 -12.22 -9.77 -2.78
CA ILE A 52 -13.48 -10.19 -2.13
C ILE A 52 -13.25 -11.42 -1.24
N ASP A 53 -12.51 -12.42 -1.73
CA ASP A 53 -12.23 -13.62 -0.94
C ASP A 53 -11.37 -13.32 0.29
N ILE A 54 -10.31 -12.54 0.14
CA ILE A 54 -9.46 -12.08 1.27
C ILE A 54 -10.28 -11.28 2.28
N ALA A 55 -11.19 -10.42 1.81
CA ALA A 55 -12.03 -9.58 2.66
C ALA A 55 -12.94 -10.39 3.61
N ARG A 56 -13.22 -11.67 3.29
CA ARG A 56 -13.99 -12.58 4.17
C ARG A 56 -13.24 -12.90 5.46
N ASP A 57 -11.92 -12.93 5.40
CA ASP A 57 -11.05 -13.29 6.53
C ASP A 57 -10.61 -12.03 7.28
N ILE A 58 -10.10 -11.02 6.56
CA ILE A 58 -9.63 -9.75 7.12
C ILE A 58 -10.22 -8.55 6.37
N PRO A 59 -10.72 -7.49 7.05
CA PRO A 59 -11.24 -6.31 6.36
C PRO A 59 -10.17 -5.67 5.48
N LEU A 60 -10.61 -5.14 4.34
CA LEU A 60 -9.76 -4.42 3.40
C LEU A 60 -10.32 -3.03 3.16
N VAL A 61 -9.43 -2.04 3.04
CA VAL A 61 -9.77 -0.70 2.56
C VAL A 61 -9.00 -0.42 1.27
N PHE A 62 -9.74 -0.09 0.23
CA PHE A 62 -9.21 0.17 -1.10
C PHE A 62 -9.76 1.52 -1.60
N PRO A 63 -9.06 2.64 -1.31
CA PRO A 63 -9.37 3.93 -1.93
C PRO A 63 -9.19 3.84 -3.44
N VAL A 64 -10.31 3.81 -4.18
CA VAL A 64 -10.28 3.41 -5.60
C VAL A 64 -9.92 4.61 -6.47
N HIS A 65 -8.80 4.51 -7.17
CA HIS A 65 -8.41 5.52 -8.16
C HIS A 65 -9.49 5.67 -9.26
N PRO A 66 -9.80 6.88 -9.77
CA PRO A 66 -10.88 7.08 -10.75
C PRO A 66 -10.75 6.22 -12.00
N ARG A 67 -9.51 5.94 -12.43
CA ARG A 67 -9.23 4.99 -13.53
C ARG A 67 -9.75 3.59 -13.21
N THR A 68 -9.38 3.05 -12.06
CA THR A 68 -9.75 1.71 -11.63
C THR A 68 -11.25 1.59 -11.42
N LYS A 69 -11.87 2.61 -10.82
CA LYS A 69 -13.33 2.70 -10.64
C LYS A 69 -14.05 2.60 -11.98
N LYS A 70 -13.61 3.36 -12.98
CA LYS A 70 -14.16 3.33 -14.35
C LYS A 70 -14.02 1.95 -15.01
N SER A 71 -12.90 1.25 -14.81
CA SER A 71 -12.73 -0.12 -15.33
C SER A 71 -13.64 -1.12 -14.61
N MET A 72 -13.79 -1.00 -13.29
CA MET A 72 -14.68 -1.85 -12.49
C MET A 72 -16.16 -1.67 -12.86
N GLU A 73 -16.60 -0.44 -13.10
CA GLU A 73 -17.96 -0.13 -13.56
C GLU A 73 -18.26 -0.79 -14.90
N LYS A 74 -17.35 -0.67 -15.89
CA LYS A 74 -17.49 -1.33 -17.19
C LYS A 74 -17.61 -2.85 -17.09
N GLY A 75 -16.92 -3.45 -16.12
CA GLY A 75 -16.94 -4.89 -15.87
C GLY A 75 -18.08 -5.38 -14.98
N ASN A 76 -18.99 -4.51 -14.51
CA ASN A 76 -19.98 -4.85 -13.49
C ASN A 76 -19.36 -5.47 -12.21
N LEU A 77 -18.15 -5.03 -11.86
CA LEU A 77 -17.40 -5.54 -10.70
C LEU A 77 -17.63 -4.70 -9.44
N LEU A 78 -17.91 -3.40 -9.61
CA LEU A 78 -18.04 -2.47 -8.48
C LEU A 78 -19.12 -2.94 -7.49
N SER A 79 -20.32 -3.24 -7.98
CA SER A 79 -21.43 -3.72 -7.15
C SER A 79 -21.13 -5.04 -6.46
N LYS A 80 -20.42 -5.96 -7.13
CA LYS A 80 -19.98 -7.24 -6.53
C LYS A 80 -19.03 -6.98 -5.36
N MET A 81 -18.06 -6.08 -5.53
CA MET A 81 -17.09 -5.77 -4.48
C MET A 81 -17.73 -5.05 -3.29
N GLU A 82 -18.61 -4.08 -3.54
CA GLU A 82 -19.37 -3.35 -2.49
C GLU A 82 -20.25 -4.30 -1.66
N SER A 83 -20.84 -5.32 -2.29
CA SER A 83 -21.71 -6.30 -1.61
C SER A 83 -20.98 -7.23 -0.63
N SER A 84 -19.64 -7.26 -0.64
CA SER A 84 -18.86 -8.12 0.27
C SER A 84 -18.93 -7.69 1.74
N GLY A 85 -19.32 -6.44 2.03
CA GLY A 85 -19.50 -5.89 3.38
C GLY A 85 -18.20 -5.67 4.19
N ARG A 86 -17.08 -6.26 3.80
CA ARG A 86 -15.77 -6.13 4.48
C ARG A 86 -14.66 -5.57 3.57
N LEU A 87 -14.97 -5.28 2.31
CA LEU A 87 -14.12 -4.54 1.39
C LEU A 87 -14.68 -3.12 1.24
N LEU A 88 -14.00 -2.16 1.84
CA LEU A 88 -14.37 -0.75 1.78
C LEU A 88 -13.75 -0.10 0.55
N LEU A 89 -14.57 0.61 -0.23
CA LEU A 89 -14.17 1.25 -1.49
C LEU A 89 -14.39 2.77 -1.45
N PRO A 90 -13.71 3.51 -0.55
CA PRO A 90 -13.88 4.95 -0.52
C PRO A 90 -13.34 5.62 -1.79
N ASP A 91 -13.79 6.84 -2.03
CA ASP A 91 -13.18 7.72 -3.02
C ASP A 91 -11.71 8.04 -2.65
N PRO A 92 -10.89 8.53 -3.60
CA PRO A 92 -9.49 8.85 -3.36
C PRO A 92 -9.29 9.76 -2.14
N LEU A 93 -8.34 9.39 -1.29
CA LEU A 93 -8.03 10.11 -0.05
C LEU A 93 -6.85 11.06 -0.26
N SER A 94 -6.78 12.10 0.58
CA SER A 94 -5.55 12.91 0.67
C SER A 94 -4.39 12.05 1.19
N TYR A 95 -3.14 12.48 0.93
CA TYR A 95 -1.95 11.75 1.37
C TYR A 95 -1.95 11.48 2.89
N ILE A 96 -2.29 12.48 3.71
CA ILE A 96 -2.33 12.33 5.17
C ILE A 96 -3.34 11.26 5.59
N GLN A 97 -4.54 11.30 5.00
CA GLN A 97 -5.60 10.34 5.31
C GLN A 97 -5.24 8.92 4.85
N PHE A 98 -4.69 8.79 3.64
CA PHE A 98 -4.23 7.51 3.11
C PHE A 98 -3.10 6.92 3.97
N MET A 99 -2.11 7.72 4.33
CA MET A 99 -1.01 7.25 5.17
C MET A 99 -1.47 6.94 6.59
N ASN A 100 -2.50 7.59 7.12
CA ASN A 100 -3.09 7.17 8.39
C ASN A 100 -3.68 5.75 8.30
N LEU A 101 -4.31 5.40 7.17
CA LEU A 101 -4.73 4.02 6.92
C LEU A 101 -3.53 3.08 6.81
N VAL A 102 -2.44 3.48 6.15
CA VAL A 102 -1.25 2.63 6.02
C VAL A 102 -0.57 2.40 7.37
N PHE A 103 -0.29 3.46 8.14
CA PHE A 103 0.39 3.39 9.44
C PHE A 103 -0.30 2.43 10.43
N ASN A 104 -1.62 2.33 10.33
CA ASN A 104 -2.43 1.52 11.23
C ASN A 104 -2.85 0.17 10.61
N SER A 105 -2.38 -0.19 9.41
CA SER A 105 -2.72 -1.45 8.77
C SER A 105 -1.83 -2.61 9.23
N LEU A 106 -2.31 -3.84 9.03
CA LEU A 106 -1.51 -5.06 9.22
C LEU A 106 -0.57 -5.28 8.03
N PHE A 107 -1.03 -4.96 6.82
CA PHE A 107 -0.28 -5.09 5.58
C PHE A 107 -0.80 -4.12 4.51
N ALA A 108 -0.07 -4.03 3.41
CA ALA A 108 -0.49 -3.37 2.18
C ALA A 108 -0.42 -4.33 0.98
N ILE A 109 -1.41 -4.25 0.08
CA ILE A 109 -1.37 -4.86 -1.26
C ILE A 109 -1.29 -3.71 -2.27
N THR A 110 -0.28 -3.71 -3.15
CA THR A 110 -0.01 -2.53 -3.97
C THR A 110 0.54 -2.83 -5.36
N ASP A 111 0.39 -1.87 -6.27
CA ASP A 111 1.21 -1.74 -7.48
C ASP A 111 2.01 -0.41 -7.51
N SER A 112 1.92 0.38 -6.45
CA SER A 112 2.60 1.67 -6.31
C SER A 112 4.08 1.48 -5.97
N GLY A 113 4.96 2.21 -6.67
CA GLY A 113 6.39 2.24 -6.35
C GLY A 113 6.67 2.96 -5.03
N GLY A 114 6.05 4.12 -4.82
CA GLY A 114 6.24 4.92 -3.61
C GLY A 114 5.78 4.21 -2.34
N LEU A 115 4.64 3.50 -2.41
CA LEU A 115 4.13 2.78 -1.25
C LEU A 115 5.04 1.61 -0.83
N GLN A 116 5.77 0.99 -1.76
CA GLN A 116 6.76 -0.04 -1.42
C GLN A 116 7.88 0.52 -0.53
N GLU A 117 8.33 1.75 -0.82
CA GLU A 117 9.36 2.43 -0.05
C GLU A 117 8.82 2.86 1.32
N GLU A 118 7.62 3.45 1.36
CA GLU A 118 6.99 3.93 2.59
C GLU A 118 6.65 2.78 3.56
N THR A 119 6.11 1.67 3.06
CA THR A 119 5.81 0.49 3.89
C THR A 119 7.07 -0.17 4.43
N THR A 120 8.11 -0.30 3.59
CA THR A 120 9.42 -0.79 4.02
C THR A 120 9.99 0.05 5.16
N TYR A 121 9.90 1.37 5.03
CA TYR A 121 10.39 2.29 6.05
C TYR A 121 9.68 2.15 7.40
N LEU A 122 8.36 1.97 7.33
CA LEU A 122 7.50 1.83 8.50
C LEU A 122 7.55 0.42 9.10
N GLY A 123 8.25 -0.52 8.46
CA GLY A 123 8.25 -1.92 8.87
C GLY A 123 6.92 -2.63 8.63
N ILE A 124 6.10 -2.13 7.72
CA ILE A 124 4.78 -2.68 7.40
C ILE A 124 4.91 -3.66 6.23
N PRO A 125 4.44 -4.91 6.37
CA PRO A 125 4.39 -5.89 5.29
C PRO A 125 3.74 -5.37 4.00
N CYS A 126 4.38 -5.60 2.86
CA CYS A 126 3.89 -5.15 1.56
C CYS A 126 3.90 -6.30 0.54
N LEU A 127 2.77 -6.51 -0.13
CA LEU A 127 2.63 -7.46 -1.23
C LEU A 127 2.41 -6.67 -2.52
N THR A 128 3.44 -6.65 -3.36
CA THR A 128 3.42 -5.95 -4.65
C THR A 128 2.91 -6.86 -5.75
N VAL A 129 1.76 -6.55 -6.34
CA VAL A 129 1.16 -7.29 -7.46
C VAL A 129 1.73 -6.76 -8.77
N ARG A 130 2.98 -7.12 -9.06
CA ARG A 130 3.72 -6.79 -10.29
C ARG A 130 4.70 -7.91 -10.60
N GLU A 131 5.02 -8.08 -11.89
CA GLU A 131 6.08 -9.01 -12.32
C GLU A 131 7.48 -8.55 -11.85
N ASN A 132 7.69 -7.24 -11.70
CA ASN A 132 8.96 -6.65 -11.29
C ASN A 132 8.76 -5.31 -10.58
N THR A 133 9.81 -4.85 -9.90
CA THR A 133 9.86 -3.54 -9.25
C THR A 133 11.18 -2.82 -9.50
N GLU A 134 11.09 -1.51 -9.68
CA GLU A 134 12.21 -0.56 -9.71
C GLU A 134 12.81 -0.29 -8.32
N ARG A 135 12.27 -0.91 -7.27
CA ARG A 135 12.69 -0.77 -5.86
C ARG A 135 13.16 -2.10 -5.25
N PRO A 136 14.16 -2.80 -5.82
CA PRO A 136 14.59 -4.12 -5.34
C PRO A 136 15.08 -4.12 -3.88
N ILE A 137 15.51 -2.98 -3.35
CA ILE A 137 15.89 -2.82 -1.94
C ILE A 137 14.72 -3.11 -0.99
N THR A 138 13.49 -2.77 -1.39
CA THR A 138 12.27 -3.02 -0.59
C THR A 138 12.01 -4.52 -0.41
N ILE A 139 12.53 -5.36 -1.30
CA ILE A 139 12.42 -6.82 -1.22
C ILE A 139 13.61 -7.43 -0.48
N THR A 140 14.82 -7.05 -0.88
CA THR A 140 16.06 -7.67 -0.36
C THR A 140 16.36 -7.29 1.09
N HIS A 141 15.96 -6.07 1.49
CA HIS A 141 16.20 -5.51 2.81
C HIS A 141 14.91 -5.04 3.50
N GLY A 142 13.85 -4.77 2.74
CA GLY A 142 12.62 -4.26 3.29
C GLY A 142 11.58 -5.31 3.64
N THR A 143 10.32 -4.88 3.61
CA THR A 143 9.14 -5.69 3.96
C THR A 143 8.33 -6.13 2.75
N ASN A 144 8.78 -5.80 1.55
CA ASN A 144 8.03 -6.00 0.32
C ASN A 144 8.31 -7.38 -0.28
N GLN A 145 7.29 -7.97 -0.91
CA GLN A 145 7.42 -9.16 -1.75
C GLN A 145 6.67 -8.93 -3.05
N LEU A 146 7.26 -9.32 -4.18
CA LEU A 146 6.46 -9.51 -5.39
C LEU A 146 5.55 -10.72 -5.15
N CYS A 147 4.27 -10.55 -5.45
CA CYS A 147 3.25 -11.54 -5.13
C CYS A 147 2.28 -11.64 -6.30
N GLU A 148 2.14 -12.85 -6.81
CA GLU A 148 1.08 -13.17 -7.78
C GLU A 148 -0.29 -13.17 -7.10
N LEU A 149 -1.36 -12.96 -7.86
CA LEU A 149 -2.71 -12.84 -7.31
C LEU A 149 -3.17 -14.10 -6.54
N ASP A 150 -2.85 -15.27 -7.07
CA ASP A 150 -3.17 -16.57 -6.45
C ASP A 150 -2.37 -16.84 -5.16
N GLN A 151 -1.28 -16.09 -4.95
CA GLN A 151 -0.43 -16.20 -3.77
C GLN A 151 -0.87 -15.30 -2.62
N LEU A 152 -1.65 -14.25 -2.89
CA LEU A 152 -2.00 -13.21 -1.91
C LEU A 152 -2.59 -13.79 -0.62
N LYS A 153 -3.51 -14.75 -0.74
CA LYS A 153 -4.21 -15.30 0.43
C LYS A 153 -3.26 -15.99 1.41
N TYR A 154 -2.48 -16.96 0.95
CA TYR A 154 -1.56 -17.68 1.84
C TYR A 154 -0.47 -16.74 2.37
N LYS A 155 -0.02 -15.76 1.57
CA LYS A 155 0.94 -14.75 2.04
C LYS A 155 0.36 -13.95 3.19
N ILE A 156 -0.86 -13.43 3.06
CA ILE A 156 -1.55 -12.69 4.12
C ILE A 156 -1.73 -13.53 5.39
N GLU A 157 -1.97 -14.84 5.25
CA GLU A 157 -2.00 -15.75 6.40
C GLU A 157 -0.63 -15.87 7.09
N GLU A 158 0.49 -15.96 6.34
CA GLU A 158 1.86 -15.88 6.90
C GLU A 158 2.06 -14.55 7.65
N ILE A 159 1.62 -13.42 7.09
CA ILE A 159 1.68 -12.10 7.76
C ILE A 159 0.92 -12.13 9.08
N SER A 160 -0.30 -12.67 9.06
CA SER A 160 -1.20 -12.72 10.22
C SER A 160 -0.65 -13.60 11.35
N ARG A 161 0.19 -14.60 11.02
CA ARG A 161 0.93 -15.42 11.99
C ARG A 161 2.24 -14.79 12.45
N GLY A 162 2.65 -13.66 11.86
CA GLY A 162 3.91 -12.98 12.18
C GLY A 162 5.15 -13.66 11.58
N GLU A 163 4.99 -14.46 10.52
CA GLU A 163 6.05 -15.29 9.92
C GLU A 163 6.94 -14.54 8.93
N LEU A 164 6.78 -13.22 8.80
CA LEU A 164 7.55 -12.44 7.83
C LEU A 164 8.95 -12.07 8.32
N PRO A 165 9.93 -11.99 7.39
CA PRO A 165 11.24 -11.44 7.69
C PRO A 165 11.10 -10.00 8.18
N LYS A 166 11.76 -9.66 9.29
CA LYS A 166 11.84 -8.28 9.74
C LYS A 166 12.65 -7.47 8.73
N ALA A 167 12.20 -6.24 8.47
CA ALA A 167 12.97 -5.28 7.70
C ALA A 167 14.37 -5.13 8.31
N LYS A 168 15.39 -5.15 7.45
CA LYS A 168 16.75 -4.77 7.80
C LYS A 168 16.84 -3.26 7.80
N GLN A 169 17.80 -2.74 8.55
CA GLN A 169 18.15 -1.33 8.44
C GLN A 169 18.69 -1.05 7.03
N ILE A 170 18.06 -0.11 6.32
CA ILE A 170 18.53 0.38 5.03
C ILE A 170 19.30 1.66 5.26
N GLU A 171 20.52 1.73 4.73
CA GLU A 171 21.38 2.90 4.88
C GLU A 171 20.71 4.15 4.27
N LEU A 172 20.84 5.30 4.95
CA LEU A 172 20.32 6.61 4.53
C LEU A 172 18.79 6.73 4.47
N TRP A 173 18.04 5.68 4.82
CA TRP A 173 16.58 5.72 4.97
C TRP A 173 16.20 6.28 6.35
N ASP A 174 16.58 7.54 6.59
CA ASP A 174 16.47 8.21 7.90
C ASP A 174 15.71 9.55 7.85
N GLY A 175 15.02 9.82 6.74
CA GLY A 175 14.23 11.04 6.56
C GLY A 175 15.04 12.33 6.42
N ARG A 176 16.35 12.24 6.16
CA ARG A 176 17.26 13.41 6.01
C ARG A 176 17.80 13.59 4.60
N THR A 177 17.08 13.13 3.58
CA THR A 177 17.53 13.22 2.18
C THR A 177 17.64 14.67 1.73
N ALA A 178 16.65 15.50 2.02
CA ALA A 178 16.60 16.90 1.65
C ALA A 178 17.76 17.69 2.26
N ASP A 179 18.06 17.47 3.54
CA ASP A 179 19.18 18.10 4.24
C ASP A 179 20.53 17.76 3.57
N ARG A 180 20.73 16.49 3.19
CA ARG A 180 21.94 16.06 2.47
C ARG A 180 22.04 16.72 1.10
N ILE A 181 20.95 16.74 0.34
CA ILE A 181 20.91 17.37 -0.99
C ILE A 181 21.20 18.87 -0.88
N VAL A 182 20.57 19.59 0.05
CA VAL A 182 20.80 21.03 0.25
C VAL A 182 22.25 21.30 0.64
N ARG A 183 22.85 20.46 1.49
CA ARG A 183 24.27 20.57 1.85
C ARG A 183 25.17 20.43 0.63
N GLU A 184 24.89 19.47 -0.24
CA GLU A 184 25.67 19.22 -1.46
C GLU A 184 25.48 20.35 -2.49
N LEU A 185 24.26 20.83 -2.71
CA LEU A 185 24.03 21.96 -3.60
C LEU A 185 24.73 23.25 -3.11
N ARG A 186 24.85 23.43 -1.80
CA ARG A 186 25.60 24.55 -1.21
C ARG A 186 27.11 24.40 -1.33
N SER A 187 27.67 23.18 -1.30
CA SER A 187 29.10 22.97 -1.50
C SER A 187 29.50 23.28 -2.95
N LEU A 188 28.64 22.94 -3.91
CA LEU A 188 28.84 23.20 -5.34
C LEU A 188 28.77 24.69 -5.72
N ARG A 189 28.17 25.55 -4.89
CA ARG A 189 28.02 27.00 -5.16
C ARG A 189 29.15 27.86 -4.59
N LYS A 190 30.23 27.25 -4.08
CA LYS A 190 31.39 27.96 -3.52
C LYS A 190 32.48 28.32 -4.55
N GLU A 191 32.13 28.41 -5.83
CA GLU A 191 32.90 29.07 -6.89
C GLU A 191 32.20 30.37 -7.32
#